data_AF-A0A2K6QAX1-F1
#
_entry.id   AF-A0A2K6QAX1-F1
#
_cell.length_a   1.000
_cell.length_b   1.000
_cell.length_c   1.000
_cell.angle_alpha   90.00
_cell.angle_beta   90.00
_cell.angle_gamma   90.00
#
_symmetry.space_group_name_H-M   'P 1'
#
loop_
_entity.id
_entity.type
_entity.pdbx_description
1 polymer ?
#
loop_
_entity_poly.entity_id
_entity_poly.type
_entity_poly.pdbx_seq_one_letter_code
_entity_poly.pdbx_strand_id
1 'polypeptide(L)' 'MDLCKDRLVSGGRDCQVKVWDIDTGKCLKTFRHKDPILATRINDTYIVSSCERGVVKVWHIVMAQLVK' A
#
# COMPACT_ATOMS: atom_id res chain seq x y z
N MET A 1 4.72 -7.50 0.62
CA MET A 1 4.87 -6.90 -0.72
C MET A 1 3.95 -7.67 -1.65
N ASP A 2 3.38 -6.99 -2.64
CA ASP A 2 2.47 -7.58 -3.61
C ASP A 2 2.58 -6.80 -4.94
N LEU A 3 2.35 -7.49 -6.06
CA LEU A 3 2.57 -6.96 -7.41
C LEU A 3 1.29 -7.08 -8.23
N CYS A 4 0.84 -5.98 -8.80
CA CYS A 4 -0.26 -5.97 -9.77
C CYS A 4 0.13 -5.13 -10.99
N LYS A 5 0.20 -5.77 -12.16
CA LYS A 5 0.67 -5.18 -13.43
C LYS A 5 2.02 -4.51 -13.24
N ASP A 6 2.11 -3.20 -13.49
CA ASP A 6 3.34 -2.42 -13.43
C ASP A 6 3.50 -1.72 -12.07
N ARG A 7 2.67 -2.07 -11.08
CA ARG A 7 2.66 -1.45 -9.75
C ARG A 7 3.00 -2.46 -8.66
N LEU A 8 4.07 -2.16 -7.93
CA LEU A 8 4.47 -2.89 -6.74
C LEU A 8 3.99 -2.16 -5.49
N VAL A 9 3.42 -2.89 -4.54
CA VAL A 9 3.14 -2.36 -3.20
C VAL A 9 4.02 -3.03 -2.17
N SER A 10 4.60 -2.21 -1.31
CA SER A 10 5.40 -2.64 -0.18
C SER A 10 4.88 -2.02 1.11
N GLY A 11 4.74 -2.82 2.16
CA GLY A 11 4.54 -2.31 3.52
C GLY A 11 5.47 -3.01 4.49
N GLY A 12 5.96 -2.27 5.50
CA GLY A 12 6.93 -2.80 6.46
C GLY A 12 6.82 -2.23 7.86
N ARG A 13 7.88 -2.46 8.66
CA ARG A 13 8.01 -2.00 10.05
C ARG A 13 8.24 -0.49 10.19
N ASP A 14 8.49 0.21 9.08
CA ASP A 14 8.53 1.67 9.01
C ASP A 14 7.13 2.32 9.05
N CYS A 15 6.09 1.51 9.27
CA CYS A 15 4.68 1.89 9.32
C CYS A 15 4.20 2.56 8.03
N GLN A 16 4.89 2.33 6.90
CA GLN A 16 4.55 2.91 5.61
C GLN A 16 4.13 1.84 4.63
N VAL A 17 3.20 2.21 3.75
CA VAL A 17 2.83 1.46 2.56
C VAL A 17 3.23 2.30 1.37
N LYS A 18 4.22 1.84 0.61
CA LYS A 18 4.72 2.51 -0.60
C LYS A 18 4.20 1.80 -1.84
N VAL A 19 3.84 2.60 -2.83
CA VAL A 19 3.45 2.14 -4.16
C VAL A 19 4.54 2.57 -5.12
N TRP A 20 5.03 1.64 -5.90
CA TRP A 20 6.12 1.82 -6.84
C TRP A 20 5.63 1.51 -8.23
N ASP A 21 6.12 2.28 -9.18
CA ASP A 21 6.06 1.98 -10.59
C ASP A 21 7.28 1.14 -10.95
N ILE A 22 7.08 -0.05 -11.52
CA ILE A 22 8.17 -0.98 -11.82
C ILE A 22 8.96 -0.53 -13.04
N ASP A 23 8.28 0.01 -14.05
CA ASP A 23 8.92 0.43 -15.30
C ASP A 23 9.91 1.57 -15.06
N THR A 24 9.52 2.53 -14.21
CA THR A 24 10.34 3.70 -13.89
C THR A 24 11.14 3.56 -12.60
N GLY A 25 10.84 2.55 -11.77
CA GLY A 25 11.40 2.37 -10.42
C GLY A 25 11.01 3.47 -9.42
N LYS A 26 10.06 4.35 -9.76
CA LYS A 26 9.70 5.51 -8.94
C LYS A 26 8.65 5.16 -7.90
N CYS A 27 8.79 5.74 -6.70
CA CYS A 27 7.75 5.70 -5.69
C CYS A 27 6.61 6.65 -6.09
N LEU A 28 5.47 6.09 -6.48
CA LEU A 28 4.28 6.84 -6.88
C LEU A 28 3.56 7.43 -5.67
N LYS A 29 3.41 6.63 -4.59
CA LYS A 29 2.62 7.00 -3.41
C LYS A 29 3.21 6.41 -2.15
N THR A 30 3.01 7.11 -1.04
CA THR A 30 3.35 6.62 0.30
C THR A 30 2.16 6.89 1.23
N PHE A 31 1.62 5.84 1.82
CA PHE A 31 0.59 5.88 2.84
C PHE A 31 1.18 5.54 4.20
N ARG A 32 0.64 6.12 5.28
CA ARG A 32 1.16 5.94 6.63
C ARG A 32 0.12 5.26 7.54
N HIS A 33 0.58 4.26 8.28
CA HIS A 33 -0.14 3.66 9.40
C HIS A 33 0.47 4.12 10.72
N LYS A 34 -0.26 3.90 11.82
CA LYS A 34 0.23 4.15 13.17
C LYS A 34 1.15 3.02 13.68
N ASP A 35 1.05 1.84 13.06
CA ASP A 35 1.70 0.62 13.51
C ASP A 35 2.33 -0.12 12.31
N PRO A 36 3.28 -1.05 12.58
CA PRO A 36 3.93 -1.86 11.56
C PRO A 36 2.93 -2.57 10.65
N ILE A 37 3.22 -2.54 9.35
CA ILE A 37 2.41 -3.24 8.35
C ILE A 37 2.81 -4.71 8.35
N LEU A 38 1.81 -5.58 8.51
CA LEU A 38 2.02 -7.03 8.50
C LEU A 38 1.79 -7.63 7.11
N ALA A 39 0.75 -7.15 6.42
CA ALA A 39 0.45 -7.59 5.06
C ALA A 39 -0.06 -6.43 4.19
N THR A 40 0.21 -6.55 2.90
CA THR A 40 -0.23 -5.62 1.86
C THR A 40 -0.70 -6.41 0.65
N ARG A 41 -1.79 -5.95 0.04
CA ARG A 41 -2.31 -6.48 -1.23
C ARG A 41 -2.72 -5.33 -2.13
N ILE A 42 -2.55 -5.52 -3.43
CA ILE A 42 -2.92 -4.55 -4.46
C ILE A 42 -3.75 -5.21 -5.55
N ASN A 43 -4.76 -4.50 -6.03
CA ASN A 43 -5.46 -4.83 -7.27
C ASN A 43 -5.52 -3.58 -8.17
N ASP A 44 -6.31 -3.62 -9.26
CA ASP A 44 -6.38 -2.51 -10.21
C ASP A 44 -6.92 -1.20 -9.62
N THR A 45 -7.71 -1.27 -8.53
CA THR A 45 -8.46 -0.12 -8.00
C THR A 45 -8.07 0.24 -6.56
N TYR A 46 -7.72 -0.75 -5.75
CA TYR A 46 -7.56 -0.66 -4.31
C TYR A 46 -6.26 -1.29 -3.82
N ILE A 47 -5.75 -0.72 -2.74
CA ILE A 47 -4.68 -1.29 -1.93
C ILE A 47 -5.27 -1.60 -0.56
N VAL A 48 -5.00 -2.79 -0.07
CA VAL A 48 -5.39 -3.21 1.26
C VAL A 48 -4.12 -3.40 2.09
N SER A 49 -4.09 -2.80 3.27
CA SER A 49 -2.97 -2.91 4.20
C SER A 49 -3.48 -3.24 5.60
N SER A 50 -2.86 -4.23 6.24
CA SER A 50 -3.14 -4.61 7.62
C SER A 50 -1.97 -4.27 8.53
N CYS A 51 -2.26 -3.78 9.74
CA CYS A 51 -1.24 -3.50 10.75
C CYS A 51 -1.32 -4.43 11.95
N GLU A 52 -0.27 -4.39 12.78
CA GLU A 52 -0.10 -5.21 13.99
C GLU A 52 -1.25 -5.06 15.02
N ARG A 53 -1.90 -3.89 15.10
CA ARG A 53 -3.05 -3.66 15.98
C ARG A 53 -4.39 -4.12 15.41
N GLY A 54 -4.39 -4.85 14.30
CA GLY A 54 -5.60 -5.36 13.65
C GLY A 54 -6.37 -4.32 12.84
N VAL A 55 -5.81 -3.12 12.62
CA VAL A 55 -6.43 -2.12 11.74
C VAL A 55 -6.12 -2.47 10.29
N VAL A 56 -7.18 -2.67 9.51
CA VAL A 56 -7.10 -2.82 8.05
C VAL A 56 -7.55 -1.51 7.43
N LYS A 57 -6.72 -0.98 6.52
CA LYS A 57 -7.05 0.21 5.73
C LYS A 57 -7.18 -0.17 4.26
N VAL A 58 -8.15 0.44 3.60
CA VAL A 58 -8.37 0.30 2.16
C VAL A 58 -8.15 1.64 1.49
N TRP A 59 -7.24 1.68 0.53
CA TRP A 59 -6.85 2.89 -0.19
C TRP A 59 -7.26 2.78 -1.64
N HIS A 60 -7.87 3.83 -2.19
CA HIS A 60 -8.14 3.89 -3.62
C HIS A 60 -6.88 4.35 -4.37
N ILE A 61 -6.43 3.58 -5.36
CA ILE A 61 -5.16 3.81 -6.04
C ILE A 61 -5.18 5.10 -6.87
N VAL A 62 -6.25 5.32 -7.64
CA VAL A 62 -6.38 6.55 -8.46
C VAL A 62 -6.57 7.77 -7.55
N MET A 63 -7.60 7.77 -6.70
CA MET A 63 -7.97 8.91 -5.86
C MET A 63 -7.02 9.18 -4.69
N ALA A 64 -6.10 8.25 -4.38
CA ALA A 64 -5.17 8.35 -3.25
C ALA A 64 -5.85 8.47 -1.87
N GLN A 65 -7.13 8.14 -1.77
CA GLN A 65 -7.92 8.39 -0.58
C GLN A 65 -8.09 7.11 0.24
N LEU A 66 -8.08 7.27 1.58
CA LEU A 66 -8.54 6.24 2.50
C LEU A 66 -10.05 6.06 2.31
N VAL A 67 -10.45 4.87 1.90
CA VAL A 67 -11.87 4.51 1.70
C VAL A 67 -12.48 4.06 3.02
N LYS A 68 -11.72 3.31 3.83
CA LYS A 68 -12.17 2.77 5.12
C LYS A 68 -10.98 2.46 6.03
#